data_AF-A0A951EUX4-F1
#
_entry.id   AF-A0A951EUX4-F1
#
_cell.length_a   1.000
_cell.length_b   1.000
_cell.length_c   1.000
_cell.angle_alpha   90.00
_cell.angle_beta   90.00
_cell.angle_gamma   90.00
#
_symmetry.space_group_name_H-M   'P 1'
#
loop_
_entity.id
_entity.type
_entity.pdbx_description
1 polymer ?
#
loop_
_entity_poly.entity_id
_entity_poly.type
_entity_poly.pdbx_seq_one_letter_code
_entity_poly.pdbx_strand_id
1 'polypeptide(L)'
;MRLLGRYVFREILSGTFLATLLATFVIFLNKVDKLFEVLVHSNPSPLTVVKLFALAMPPVLPWTIPFGMLVGILIGLGRLASDGEIIAMRASGVSSRKVIPPVLLFATLAMGLAAFSSLRLAPLSFRVTARIIDDLFATRLSAAIEPRIFDEDFPNTVLYVSDVPPARPGDPVLWRNVFMADITPPEQRTGGIRGKAEGPLVTVARSAVVIPDLAHNRIQLALEDAAEYEMAKDGTAHDSTFPRGDQALDASPPQPSTTPEFPQMNTRQLARYAGPDWIEARVELHRRYAEPVACIMLALVGIPLGIATRKGGKSAAYILAVFLAFFCYHLSSITLIGVARQRALPVPVAMWLPDAAFGIAGIILLIRMERPGDRDLIGALRSLVARWKPARRHVAASGGTRFPFLPQLIDTYILSTFLFHCLMWLASLVCMTLVYNFFELVPDMIRNRITLAKMFTYLFFLSPSLIYQFLPISVLLAVLGAFGVMSKQNEVTAFKACGVSLYRMSSPVFVGSVLFSVALFAFDYYYVPGANRTQDALRDEIKGRATQTYLNPNNKWIWGTSTS
;
A
#
# COMPACT_ATOMS: atom_id res chain seq x y z
N MET A 1 -15.62 -35.89 6.97
CA MET A 1 -15.22 -35.60 5.58
C MET A 1 -14.66 -36.87 4.93
N ARG A 2 -15.16 -37.26 3.75
CA ARG A 2 -14.58 -38.33 2.90
C ARG A 2 -13.11 -38.00 2.55
N LEU A 3 -12.29 -39.01 2.24
CA LEU A 3 -10.84 -38.87 1.97
C LEU A 3 -10.51 -37.74 0.96
N LEU A 4 -11.26 -37.68 -0.16
CA LEU A 4 -11.14 -36.65 -1.21
C LEU A 4 -11.29 -35.22 -0.65
N GLY A 5 -12.25 -35.01 0.26
CA GLY A 5 -12.51 -33.69 0.83
C GLY A 5 -11.34 -33.21 1.70
N ARG A 6 -10.74 -34.10 2.50
CA ARG A 6 -9.55 -33.78 3.31
C ARG A 6 -8.34 -33.47 2.43
N TYR A 7 -8.19 -34.22 1.35
CA TYR A 7 -7.10 -34.03 0.41
C TYR A 7 -7.20 -32.67 -0.32
N VAL A 8 -8.36 -32.35 -0.90
CA VAL A 8 -8.62 -31.04 -1.52
C VAL A 8 -8.41 -29.90 -0.53
N PHE A 9 -8.92 -30.04 0.70
CA PHE A 9 -8.78 -29.03 1.74
C PHE A 9 -7.30 -28.76 2.08
N ARG A 10 -6.51 -29.81 2.26
CA ARG A 10 -5.07 -29.69 2.58
C ARG A 10 -4.29 -29.02 1.45
N GLU A 11 -4.63 -29.35 0.20
CA GLU A 11 -3.99 -28.76 -0.96
C GLU A 11 -4.22 -27.24 -1.01
N ILE A 12 -5.48 -26.81 -0.86
CA ILE A 12 -5.89 -25.39 -0.90
C ILE A 12 -5.34 -24.61 0.29
N LEU A 13 -5.32 -25.22 1.48
CA LEU A 13 -4.81 -24.59 2.71
C LEU A 13 -3.36 -24.12 2.55
N SER A 14 -2.50 -24.97 1.98
CA SER A 14 -1.07 -24.65 1.82
C SER A 14 -0.84 -23.46 0.88
N GLY A 15 -1.52 -23.44 -0.27
CA GLY A 15 -1.45 -22.34 -1.23
C GLY A 15 -2.05 -21.04 -0.69
N THR A 16 -3.16 -21.16 0.04
CA THR A 16 -3.83 -20.00 0.66
C THR A 16 -2.95 -19.35 1.73
N PHE A 17 -2.39 -20.15 2.64
CA PHE A 17 -1.55 -19.63 3.72
C PHE A 17 -0.35 -18.85 3.17
N LEU A 18 0.35 -19.42 2.18
CA LEU A 18 1.50 -18.77 1.56
C LEU A 18 1.11 -17.47 0.83
N ALA A 19 0.01 -17.50 0.07
CA ALA A 19 -0.46 -16.33 -0.67
C ALA A 19 -0.95 -15.20 0.25
N THR A 20 -1.69 -15.53 1.32
CA THR A 20 -2.12 -14.56 2.33
C THR A 20 -0.93 -13.98 3.08
N LEU A 21 0.07 -14.80 3.44
CA LEU A 21 1.29 -14.35 4.11
C LEU A 21 2.06 -13.35 3.23
N LEU A 22 2.27 -13.70 1.96
CA LEU A 22 2.96 -12.84 1.00
C LEU A 22 2.22 -11.52 0.79
N ALA A 23 0.90 -11.57 0.56
CA ALA A 23 0.09 -10.37 0.37
C ALA A 23 0.09 -9.46 1.62
N THR A 24 0.01 -10.06 2.81
CA THR A 24 0.09 -9.33 4.08
C THR A 24 1.45 -8.67 4.26
N PHE A 25 2.53 -9.39 3.95
CA PHE A 25 3.89 -8.84 4.02
C PHE A 25 4.06 -7.63 3.09
N VAL A 26 3.63 -7.72 1.84
CA VAL A 26 3.78 -6.61 0.88
C VAL A 26 2.97 -5.39 1.31
N ILE A 27 1.71 -5.55 1.74
CA ILE A 27 0.91 -4.40 2.21
C ILE A 27 1.46 -3.85 3.53
N PHE A 28 2.03 -4.70 4.38
CA PHE A 28 2.70 -4.27 5.60
C PHE A 28 3.91 -3.40 5.31
N LEU A 29 4.75 -3.74 4.32
CA LEU A 29 5.91 -2.92 3.94
C LEU A 29 5.52 -1.47 3.61
N ASN A 30 4.39 -1.25 2.93
CA ASN A 30 3.90 0.10 2.63
C ASN A 30 3.48 0.90 3.88
N LYS A 31 3.22 0.24 5.01
CA LYS A 31 2.91 0.90 6.29
C LYS A 31 4.13 1.16 7.15
N VAL A 32 5.26 0.51 6.84
CA VAL A 32 6.49 0.63 7.65
C VAL A 32 6.99 2.06 7.64
N ASP A 33 6.99 2.75 6.49
CA ASP A 33 7.53 4.11 6.38
C ASP A 33 6.85 5.09 7.35
N LYS A 34 5.51 5.10 7.39
CA LYS A 34 4.73 5.98 8.28
C LYS A 34 4.96 5.65 9.76
N LEU A 35 5.11 4.37 10.10
CA LEU A 35 5.41 3.95 11.47
C LEU A 35 6.86 4.25 11.85
N PHE A 36 7.78 4.17 10.90
CA PHE A 36 9.20 4.44 11.11
C PHE A 36 9.45 5.92 11.33
N GLU A 37 8.77 6.80 10.60
CA GLU A 37 8.77 8.24 10.84
C GLU A 37 8.43 8.55 12.30
N VAL A 38 7.26 8.11 12.77
CA VAL A 38 6.85 8.27 14.18
C VAL A 38 7.87 7.63 15.14
N LEU A 39 8.42 6.47 14.79
CA LEU A 39 9.36 5.75 15.64
C LEU A 39 10.69 6.48 15.83
N VAL A 40 11.23 7.06 14.75
CA VAL A 40 12.51 7.78 14.77
C VAL A 40 12.40 9.04 15.60
N HIS A 41 11.28 9.76 15.51
CA HIS A 41 11.08 11.00 16.26
C HIS A 41 10.78 10.75 17.75
N SER A 42 10.18 9.60 18.11
CA SER A 42 9.71 9.34 19.48
C SER A 42 10.61 8.46 20.36
N ASN A 43 11.72 7.90 19.83
CA ASN A 43 12.63 6.94 20.49
C ASN A 43 11.95 6.03 21.56
N PRO A 44 10.91 5.26 21.18
CA PRO A 44 10.10 4.53 22.16
C PRO A 44 10.76 3.23 22.61
N SER A 45 10.24 2.67 23.71
CA SER A 45 10.65 1.35 24.20
C SER A 45 10.55 0.28 23.10
N PRO A 46 11.53 -0.65 22.97
CA PRO A 46 11.48 -1.73 21.99
C PRO A 46 10.18 -2.54 22.02
N LEU A 47 9.57 -2.69 23.20
CA LEU A 47 8.28 -3.37 23.34
C LEU A 47 7.13 -2.60 22.65
N THR A 48 7.14 -1.27 22.71
CA THR A 48 6.18 -0.41 22.03
C THR A 48 6.31 -0.53 20.52
N VAL A 49 7.53 -0.64 20.01
CA VAL A 49 7.81 -0.87 18.58
C VAL A 49 7.18 -2.17 18.10
N VAL A 50 7.47 -3.26 18.80
CA VAL A 50 6.90 -4.59 18.48
C VAL A 50 5.37 -4.55 18.55
N LYS A 51 4.81 -3.85 19.55
CA LYS A 51 3.36 -3.70 19.70
C LYS A 51 2.73 -2.92 18.53
N LEU A 52 3.33 -1.81 18.08
CA LEU A 52 2.84 -1.02 16.94
C LEU A 52 2.86 -1.84 15.65
N PHE A 53 3.96 -2.56 15.38
CA PHE A 53 4.04 -3.43 14.21
C PHE A 53 3.04 -4.60 14.27
N ALA A 54 2.84 -5.19 15.46
CA ALA A 54 1.83 -6.24 15.65
C ALA A 54 0.40 -5.71 15.44
N LEU A 55 0.11 -4.47 15.86
CA LEU A 55 -1.18 -3.82 15.66
C LEU A 55 -1.42 -3.38 14.21
N ALA A 56 -0.39 -3.25 13.39
CA ALA A 56 -0.54 -2.93 11.98
C ALA A 56 -1.12 -4.09 11.15
N MET A 57 -0.98 -5.33 11.61
CA MET A 57 -1.35 -6.54 10.86
C MET A 57 -2.87 -6.80 10.78
N PRO A 58 -3.66 -6.76 11.88
CA PRO A 58 -5.08 -7.13 11.83
C PRO A 58 -5.95 -6.32 10.86
N PRO A 59 -5.75 -4.99 10.70
CA PRO A 59 -6.49 -4.22 9.70
C PRO A 59 -6.24 -4.64 8.25
N VAL A 60 -5.15 -5.36 7.97
CA VAL A 60 -4.76 -5.76 6.61
C VAL A 60 -5.40 -7.10 6.21
N LEU A 61 -5.66 -7.97 7.20
CA LEU A 61 -6.17 -9.32 6.99
C LEU A 61 -7.51 -9.42 6.22
N PRO A 62 -8.52 -8.55 6.45
CA PRO A 62 -9.78 -8.61 5.71
C PRO A 62 -9.61 -8.45 4.19
N TRP A 63 -8.52 -7.80 3.76
CA TRP A 63 -8.19 -7.58 2.35
C TRP A 63 -7.33 -8.71 1.78
N THR A 64 -6.42 -9.27 2.59
CA THR A 64 -5.46 -10.27 2.12
C THR A 64 -6.00 -11.70 2.17
N ILE A 65 -6.91 -12.02 3.10
CA ILE A 65 -7.50 -13.36 3.23
C ILE A 65 -8.32 -13.76 1.98
N PRO A 66 -9.26 -12.95 1.46
CA PRO A 66 -10.03 -13.30 0.27
C PRO A 66 -9.12 -13.51 -0.95
N PHE A 67 -8.11 -12.64 -1.11
CA PHE A 67 -7.12 -12.75 -2.17
C PHE A 67 -6.28 -14.03 -2.07
N GLY A 68 -5.66 -14.26 -0.92
CA GLY A 68 -4.81 -15.43 -0.71
C GLY A 68 -5.59 -16.74 -0.85
N MET A 69 -6.85 -16.75 -0.40
CA MET A 69 -7.72 -17.89 -0.62
C MET A 69 -8.02 -18.14 -2.10
N LEU A 70 -8.35 -17.09 -2.87
CA LEU A 70 -8.59 -17.24 -4.31
C LEU A 70 -7.36 -17.83 -5.00
N VAL A 71 -6.17 -17.31 -4.69
CA VAL A 71 -4.89 -17.85 -5.19
C VAL A 71 -4.74 -19.33 -4.81
N GLY A 72 -4.98 -19.68 -3.54
CA GLY A 72 -4.89 -21.04 -3.05
C GLY A 72 -5.88 -22.01 -3.72
N ILE A 73 -7.12 -21.58 -3.97
CA ILE A 73 -8.14 -22.35 -4.69
C ILE A 73 -7.71 -22.57 -6.14
N LEU A 74 -7.27 -21.52 -6.83
CA LEU A 74 -6.86 -21.62 -8.24
C LEU A 74 -5.61 -22.49 -8.41
N ILE A 75 -4.61 -22.35 -7.54
CA ILE A 75 -3.39 -23.18 -7.59
C ILE A 75 -3.72 -24.63 -7.21
N GLY A 76 -4.45 -24.85 -6.11
CA GLY A 76 -4.78 -26.18 -5.63
C GLY A 76 -5.62 -26.96 -6.62
N LEU A 77 -6.75 -26.40 -7.07
CA LEU A 77 -7.61 -27.05 -8.05
C LEU A 77 -6.98 -27.10 -9.45
N GLY A 78 -6.21 -26.09 -9.83
CA GLY A 78 -5.46 -26.07 -11.08
C GLY A 78 -4.42 -27.19 -11.13
N ARG A 79 -3.73 -27.46 -10.01
CA ARG A 79 -2.82 -28.61 -9.90
C ARG A 79 -3.56 -29.93 -10.06
N LEU A 80 -4.66 -30.13 -9.33
CA LEU A 80 -5.48 -31.34 -9.44
C LEU A 80 -6.01 -31.55 -10.86
N ALA A 81 -6.34 -30.47 -11.56
CA ALA A 81 -6.79 -30.54 -12.95
C ALA A 81 -5.63 -30.85 -13.93
N SER A 82 -4.46 -30.23 -13.73
CA SER A 82 -3.26 -30.42 -14.56
C SER A 82 -2.64 -31.81 -14.39
N ASP A 83 -2.62 -32.34 -13.16
CA ASP A 83 -2.09 -33.67 -12.85
C ASP A 83 -3.11 -34.78 -13.24
N GLY A 84 -4.24 -34.40 -13.85
CA GLY A 84 -5.26 -35.33 -14.34
C GLY A 84 -6.15 -35.94 -13.26
N GLU A 85 -5.98 -35.57 -11.98
CA GLU A 85 -6.74 -36.11 -10.86
C GLU A 85 -8.25 -35.81 -10.97
N ILE A 86 -8.61 -34.61 -11.45
CA ILE A 86 -10.03 -34.26 -11.71
C ILE A 86 -10.60 -35.07 -12.88
N ILE A 87 -9.77 -35.41 -13.87
CA ILE A 87 -10.17 -36.23 -15.03
C ILE A 87 -10.37 -37.68 -14.58
N ALA A 88 -9.44 -38.23 -13.79
CA ALA A 88 -9.54 -39.56 -13.20
C ALA A 88 -10.78 -39.68 -12.32
N MET A 89 -11.05 -38.68 -11.49
CA MET A 89 -12.25 -38.60 -10.67
C MET A 89 -13.53 -38.67 -11.53
N ARG A 90 -13.60 -37.91 -12.63
CA ARG A 90 -14.72 -37.97 -13.57
C ARG A 90 -14.84 -39.33 -14.27
N ALA A 91 -13.72 -39.95 -14.63
CA ALA A 91 -13.69 -41.26 -15.26
C ALA A 91 -14.19 -42.37 -14.32
N SER A 92 -13.95 -42.25 -13.02
CA SER A 92 -14.49 -43.16 -11.98
C SER A 92 -15.95 -42.86 -11.59
N GLY A 93 -16.69 -42.09 -12.37
CA GLY A 93 -18.09 -41.75 -12.10
C GLY A 93 -18.29 -40.74 -10.96
N VAL A 94 -17.23 -40.10 -10.47
CA VAL A 94 -17.32 -39.07 -9.43
C VAL A 94 -17.42 -37.69 -10.07
N SER A 95 -18.57 -37.05 -9.87
CA SER A 95 -18.81 -35.67 -10.35
C SER A 95 -17.80 -34.66 -9.77
N SER A 96 -17.38 -33.70 -10.62
CA SER A 96 -16.54 -32.56 -10.22
C SER A 96 -17.17 -31.65 -9.18
N ARG A 97 -18.51 -31.68 -9.00
CA ARG A 97 -19.18 -30.95 -7.94
C ARG A 97 -18.83 -31.44 -6.54
N LYS A 98 -18.29 -32.66 -6.37
CA LYS A 98 -17.83 -33.13 -5.05
C LYS A 98 -16.65 -32.34 -4.49
N VAL A 99 -15.98 -31.52 -5.31
CA VAL A 99 -14.93 -30.58 -4.89
C VAL A 99 -15.52 -29.31 -4.27
N ILE A 100 -16.78 -28.97 -4.56
CA ILE A 100 -17.41 -27.73 -4.08
C ILE A 100 -17.55 -27.71 -2.55
N PRO A 101 -18.09 -28.74 -1.86
CA PRO A 101 -18.28 -28.70 -0.41
C PRO A 101 -17.00 -28.45 0.41
N PRO A 102 -15.85 -29.14 0.17
CA PRO A 102 -14.63 -28.85 0.93
C PRO A 102 -14.07 -27.45 0.66
N VAL A 103 -14.23 -26.92 -0.56
CA VAL A 103 -13.80 -25.54 -0.89
C VAL A 103 -14.71 -24.51 -0.23
N LEU A 104 -16.03 -24.69 -0.26
CA LEU A 104 -16.97 -23.78 0.40
C LEU A 104 -16.79 -23.81 1.92
N LEU A 105 -16.54 -24.98 2.51
CA LEU A 105 -16.21 -25.07 3.93
C LEU A 105 -14.94 -24.25 4.25
N PHE A 106 -13.89 -24.41 3.44
CA PHE A 106 -12.68 -23.59 3.57
C PHE A 106 -13.00 -22.09 3.47
N ALA A 107 -13.83 -21.68 2.51
CA ALA A 107 -14.23 -20.29 2.33
C ALA A 107 -15.05 -19.74 3.51
N THR A 108 -15.92 -20.56 4.12
CA THR A 108 -16.66 -20.15 5.32
C THR A 108 -15.75 -19.97 6.54
N LEU A 109 -14.71 -20.80 6.68
CA LEU A 109 -13.70 -20.64 7.74
C LEU A 109 -12.86 -19.37 7.52
N ALA A 110 -12.43 -19.13 6.28
CA ALA A 110 -11.71 -17.92 5.90
C ALA A 110 -12.56 -16.65 6.12
N MET A 111 -13.84 -16.68 5.74
CA MET A 111 -14.81 -15.62 6.05
C MET A 111 -14.93 -15.38 7.56
N GLY A 112 -15.03 -16.44 8.37
CA GLY A 112 -15.09 -16.32 9.83
C GLY A 112 -13.86 -15.62 10.41
N LEU A 113 -12.67 -15.99 9.94
CA LEU A 113 -11.41 -15.36 10.35
C LEU A 113 -11.32 -13.89 9.90
N ALA A 114 -11.69 -13.59 8.65
CA ALA A 114 -11.72 -12.24 8.11
C ALA A 114 -12.75 -11.36 8.85
N ALA A 115 -13.93 -11.90 9.16
CA ALA A 115 -14.98 -11.21 9.93
C ALA A 115 -14.53 -10.94 11.36
N PHE A 116 -13.86 -11.89 12.01
CA PHE A 116 -13.27 -11.68 13.33
C PHE A 116 -12.22 -10.56 13.31
N SER A 117 -11.35 -10.55 12.29
CA SER A 117 -10.37 -9.47 12.13
C SER A 117 -11.03 -8.12 11.90
N SER A 118 -11.97 -8.04 10.95
CA SER A 118 -12.67 -6.81 10.56
C SER A 118 -13.54 -6.22 11.68
N LEU A 119 -14.34 -7.04 12.36
CA LEU A 119 -15.34 -6.56 13.33
C LEU A 119 -14.76 -6.30 14.72
N ARG A 120 -13.67 -6.95 15.10
CA ARG A 120 -13.10 -6.88 16.46
C ARG A 120 -11.65 -6.42 16.48
N LEU A 121 -10.76 -7.10 15.75
CA LEU A 121 -9.32 -6.83 15.85
C LEU A 121 -8.92 -5.51 15.19
N ALA A 122 -9.47 -5.18 14.02
CA ALA A 122 -9.18 -3.96 13.29
C ALA A 122 -9.55 -2.69 14.09
N PRO A 123 -10.80 -2.51 14.59
CA PRO A 123 -11.14 -1.33 15.38
C PRO A 123 -10.42 -1.28 16.73
N LEU A 124 -10.05 -2.44 17.32
CA LEU A 124 -9.17 -2.46 18.49
C LEU A 124 -7.77 -1.97 18.15
N SER A 125 -7.21 -2.45 17.03
CA SER A 125 -5.87 -2.08 16.58
C SER A 125 -5.79 -0.61 16.25
N PHE A 126 -6.77 -0.05 15.55
CA PHE A 126 -6.80 1.38 15.25
C PHE A 126 -6.88 2.24 16.51
N ARG A 127 -7.77 1.91 17.47
CA ARG A 127 -7.88 2.67 18.73
C ARG A 127 -6.63 2.62 19.60
N VAL A 128 -6.04 1.43 19.74
CA VAL A 128 -4.84 1.29 20.59
C VAL A 128 -3.64 1.92 19.90
N THR A 129 -3.55 1.87 18.57
CA THR A 129 -2.51 2.57 17.81
C THR A 129 -2.65 4.08 17.98
N ALA A 130 -3.86 4.63 17.81
CA ALA A 130 -4.13 6.05 18.00
C ALA A 130 -3.71 6.52 19.40
N ARG A 131 -4.16 5.83 20.47
CA ARG A 131 -3.74 6.15 21.84
C ARG A 131 -2.23 6.09 22.05
N ILE A 132 -1.54 5.08 21.50
CA ILE A 132 -0.09 5.00 21.63
C ILE A 132 0.58 6.18 20.92
N ILE A 133 0.10 6.54 19.73
CA ILE A 133 0.62 7.68 18.98
C ILE A 133 0.38 8.98 19.77
N ASP A 134 -0.84 9.17 20.30
CA ASP A 134 -1.18 10.33 21.12
C ASP A 134 -0.32 10.41 22.39
N ASP A 135 -0.12 9.29 23.10
CA ASP A 135 0.75 9.22 24.29
C ASP A 135 2.21 9.55 23.93
N LEU A 136 2.70 9.10 22.77
CA LEU A 136 4.07 9.37 22.28
C LEU A 136 4.26 10.85 21.93
N PHE A 137 3.26 11.50 21.35
CA PHE A 137 3.28 12.94 21.05
C PHE A 137 3.12 13.78 22.32
N ALA A 138 2.19 13.42 23.20
CA ALA A 138 1.99 14.11 24.48
C ALA A 138 3.27 14.11 25.31
N THR A 139 3.95 12.97 25.45
CA THR A 139 5.18 12.85 26.24
C THR A 139 6.36 13.70 25.70
N ARG A 140 6.28 14.24 24.47
CA ARG A 140 7.40 14.92 23.79
C ARG A 140 7.13 16.33 23.26
N LEU A 141 5.99 16.96 23.56
CA LEU A 141 5.73 18.36 23.17
C LEU A 141 6.87 19.32 23.58
N SER A 142 7.62 19.02 24.64
CA SER A 142 8.80 19.80 25.08
C SER A 142 10.15 19.44 24.42
N ALA A 143 10.23 18.38 23.61
CA ALA A 143 11.49 17.85 23.05
C ALA A 143 11.50 17.69 21.52
N ALA A 144 10.43 18.05 20.83
CA ALA A 144 10.26 17.85 19.38
C ALA A 144 10.54 19.11 18.54
N ILE A 145 11.07 20.18 19.13
CA ILE A 145 11.48 21.36 18.37
C ILE A 145 12.80 21.06 17.67
N GLU A 146 12.77 21.06 16.34
CA GLU A 146 13.98 20.89 15.54
C GLU A 146 14.87 22.14 15.69
N PRO A 147 16.12 21.99 16.15
CA PRO A 147 17.00 23.13 16.33
C PRO A 147 17.30 23.79 14.98
N ARG A 148 17.38 25.13 14.99
CA ARG A 148 17.68 25.99 13.84
C ARG A 148 16.58 26.05 12.78
N ILE A 149 15.36 25.70 13.14
CA ILE A 149 14.17 25.87 12.30
C ILE A 149 13.22 26.83 13.01
N PHE A 150 12.55 27.68 12.24
CA PHE A 150 11.44 28.48 12.75
C PHE A 150 10.20 27.59 12.80
N ASP A 151 9.73 27.33 14.02
CA ASP A 151 8.56 26.54 14.34
C ASP A 151 7.35 27.48 14.45
N GLU A 152 6.29 27.15 13.71
CA GLU A 152 5.03 27.89 13.63
C GLU A 152 3.84 27.07 14.16
N ASP A 153 4.09 25.95 14.85
CA ASP A 153 3.03 25.08 15.39
C ASP A 153 2.26 25.73 16.57
N PHE A 154 2.81 26.79 17.15
CA PHE A 154 2.20 27.58 18.22
C PHE A 154 1.32 28.71 17.63
N PRO A 155 0.03 28.79 17.98
CA PRO A 155 -0.86 29.84 17.48
C PRO A 155 -0.28 31.22 17.75
N ASN A 156 -0.16 32.03 16.69
CA ASN A 156 0.32 33.41 16.75
C ASN A 156 1.72 33.58 17.38
N THR A 157 2.55 32.53 17.47
CA THR A 157 3.91 32.63 17.99
C THR A 157 4.88 31.89 17.07
N VAL A 158 5.91 32.59 16.59
CA VAL A 158 7.02 31.98 15.85
C VAL A 158 8.13 31.70 16.84
N LEU A 159 8.55 30.44 16.96
CA LEU A 159 9.58 29.99 17.88
C LEU A 159 10.81 29.52 17.12
N TYR A 160 12.00 29.94 17.56
CA TYR A 160 13.27 29.49 17.03
C TYR A 160 14.20 29.13 18.19
N VAL A 161 14.79 27.94 18.12
CA VAL A 161 15.74 27.45 19.12
C VAL A 161 17.04 27.09 18.43
N SER A 162 18.17 27.68 18.86
CA SER A 162 19.45 27.44 18.18
C SER A 162 20.04 26.06 18.46
N ASP A 163 19.91 25.58 19.70
CA ASP A 163 20.49 24.32 20.14
C ASP A 163 19.65 23.71 21.27
N VAL A 164 19.43 22.41 21.18
CA VAL A 164 18.71 21.60 22.17
C VAL A 164 19.64 20.45 22.56
N PRO A 165 20.42 20.61 23.64
CA PRO A 165 21.32 19.56 24.10
C PRO A 165 20.53 18.28 24.40
N PRO A 166 21.06 17.09 24.08
CA PRO A 166 20.39 15.83 24.38
C PRO A 166 20.22 15.66 25.89
N ALA A 167 18.98 15.77 26.36
CA ALA A 167 18.63 15.54 27.77
C ALA A 167 18.56 14.04 28.07
N ARG A 168 18.96 13.64 29.27
CA ARG A 168 18.74 12.26 29.74
C ARG A 168 17.26 12.06 30.07
N PRO A 169 16.73 10.82 29.95
CA PRO A 169 15.36 10.55 30.32
C PRO A 169 15.07 10.97 31.76
N GLY A 170 14.18 11.94 31.96
CA GLY A 170 13.78 12.46 33.27
C GLY A 170 14.36 13.83 33.64
N ASP A 171 15.37 14.33 32.92
CA ASP A 171 15.88 15.69 33.11
C ASP A 171 15.04 16.72 32.33
N PRO A 172 14.85 17.94 32.86
CA PRO A 172 14.21 19.03 32.12
C PRO A 172 14.97 19.33 30.81
N VAL A 173 14.24 19.55 29.73
CA VAL A 173 14.84 19.91 28.44
C VAL A 173 15.31 21.36 28.52
N LEU A 174 16.58 21.58 28.19
CA LEU A 174 17.17 22.92 28.12
C LEU A 174 17.21 23.37 26.66
N TRP A 175 16.69 24.55 26.37
CA TRP A 175 16.87 25.22 25.09
C TRP A 175 17.91 26.32 25.22
N ARG A 176 18.73 26.50 24.18
CA ARG A 176 19.75 27.57 24.12
C ARG A 176 19.47 28.52 22.97
N ASN A 177 19.63 29.82 23.26
CA ASN A 177 19.34 30.93 22.36
C ASN A 177 17.94 30.79 21.76
N VAL A 178 16.95 31.04 22.61
CA VAL A 178 15.54 30.99 22.26
C VAL A 178 15.15 32.36 21.70
N PHE A 179 14.50 32.35 20.55
CA PHE A 179 13.87 33.51 19.93
C PHE A 179 12.38 33.20 19.77
N MET A 180 11.53 34.09 20.23
CA MET A 180 10.09 34.00 20.10
C MET A 180 9.55 35.32 19.54
N ALA A 181 8.63 35.25 18.59
CA ALA A 181 7.92 36.41 18.09
C ALA A 181 6.41 36.17 18.20
N ASP A 182 5.75 36.88 19.11
CA ASP A 182 4.30 36.88 19.25
C ASP A 182 3.67 37.86 18.25
N ILE A 183 3.06 37.29 17.22
CA ILE A 183 2.35 37.98 16.13
C ILE A 183 0.85 38.17 16.45
N THR A 184 0.41 37.88 17.68
CA THR A 184 -0.98 38.13 18.11
C THR A 184 -1.33 39.61 17.89
N PRO A 185 -2.50 39.92 17.30
CA PRO A 185 -2.93 41.30 17.13
C PRO A 185 -2.89 42.07 18.45
N PRO A 186 -2.43 43.34 18.47
CA PRO A 186 -2.26 44.13 19.69
C PRO A 186 -3.51 44.24 20.57
N GLU A 187 -4.71 44.11 19.98
CA GLU A 187 -6.00 44.16 20.67
C GLU A 187 -6.29 42.90 21.51
N GLN A 188 -5.68 41.77 21.18
CA GLN A 188 -5.93 40.46 21.79
C GLN A 188 -4.78 40.01 22.72
N ARG A 189 -3.68 40.78 22.79
CA ARG A 189 -2.49 40.42 23.57
C ARG A 189 -2.71 40.57 25.08
N THR A 190 -2.39 39.53 25.83
CA THR A 190 -2.51 39.50 27.29
C THR A 190 -1.30 40.14 28.00
N GLY A 191 -0.10 40.05 27.42
CA GLY A 191 1.15 40.67 27.89
C GLY A 191 1.62 41.85 27.01
N GLY A 192 2.71 42.53 27.40
CA GLY A 192 3.19 43.75 26.73
C GLY A 192 2.36 45.01 27.04
N ILE A 193 2.71 46.14 26.42
CA ILE A 193 2.05 47.42 26.68
C ILE A 193 0.70 47.45 25.94
N ARG A 194 -0.37 47.01 26.64
CA ARG A 194 -1.75 47.04 26.14
C ARG A 194 -2.10 48.43 25.60
N GLY A 195 -2.36 48.50 24.29
CA GLY A 195 -2.91 49.68 23.61
C GLY A 195 -1.92 50.55 22.83
N LYS A 196 -0.61 50.27 22.84
CA LYS A 196 0.39 51.15 22.18
C LYS A 196 1.35 50.48 21.19
N ALA A 197 1.29 49.18 20.94
CA ALA A 197 2.19 48.52 19.99
C ALA A 197 1.54 48.28 18.63
N GLU A 198 2.32 48.41 17.55
CA GLU A 198 1.91 48.08 16.17
C GLU A 198 2.64 46.84 15.63
N GLY A 199 3.76 46.45 16.27
CA GLY A 199 4.62 45.32 15.87
C GLY A 199 4.45 44.04 16.73
N PRO A 200 5.11 42.95 16.31
CA PRO A 200 5.19 41.72 17.10
C PRO A 200 6.00 41.95 18.37
N LEU A 201 5.63 41.26 19.45
CA LEU A 201 6.43 41.22 20.68
C LEU A 201 7.53 40.18 20.49
N VAL A 202 8.78 40.61 20.52
CA VAL A 202 9.93 39.72 20.30
C VAL A 202 10.61 39.43 21.63
N THR A 203 10.65 38.16 22.02
CA THR A 203 11.34 37.69 23.23
C THR A 203 12.58 36.91 22.84
N VAL A 204 13.73 37.29 23.38
CA VAL A 204 15.01 36.59 23.20
C VAL A 204 15.52 36.13 24.56
N ALA A 205 15.92 34.87 24.70
CA ALA A 205 16.47 34.33 25.93
C ALA A 205 17.75 33.53 25.68
N ARG A 206 18.71 33.60 26.60
CA ARG A 206 19.95 32.81 26.53
C ARG A 206 19.66 31.33 26.72
N SER A 207 18.88 31.00 27.75
CA SER A 207 18.42 29.64 28.03
C SER A 207 16.95 29.64 28.38
N ALA A 208 16.27 28.53 28.07
CA ALA A 208 14.95 28.25 28.59
C ALA A 208 14.90 26.83 29.12
N VAL A 209 14.40 26.65 30.34
CA VAL A 209 14.05 25.33 30.86
C VAL A 209 12.59 25.06 30.51
N VAL A 210 12.37 23.93 29.86
CA VAL A 210 11.10 23.61 29.22
C VAL A 210 10.38 22.56 30.05
N ILE A 211 9.21 22.92 30.54
CA ILE A 211 8.36 22.06 31.37
C ILE A 211 7.05 21.82 30.62
N PRO A 212 6.80 20.59 30.14
CA PRO A 212 5.54 20.28 29.48
C PRO A 212 4.40 20.24 30.51
N ASP A 213 3.33 20.99 30.26
CA ASP A 213 2.06 20.86 30.99
C ASP A 213 1.05 20.14 30.10
N LEU A 214 1.08 18.81 30.21
CA LEU A 214 0.25 17.88 29.43
C LEU A 214 -1.24 18.07 29.68
N ALA A 215 -1.64 18.51 30.87
CA ALA A 215 -3.05 18.64 31.23
C ALA A 215 -3.73 19.80 30.49
N HIS A 216 -2.97 20.84 30.15
CA HIS A 216 -3.45 22.03 29.46
C HIS A 216 -2.94 22.15 28.02
N ASN A 217 -2.24 21.13 27.50
CA ASN A 217 -1.62 21.12 26.17
C ASN A 217 -0.75 22.38 25.92
N ARG A 218 0.04 22.76 26.93
CA ARG A 218 0.91 23.94 26.89
C ARG A 218 2.31 23.59 27.34
N ILE A 219 3.26 24.40 26.92
CA ILE A 219 4.66 24.30 27.34
C ILE A 219 4.97 25.52 28.20
N GLN A 220 5.40 25.28 29.43
CA GLN A 220 5.89 26.33 30.31
C GLN A 220 7.40 26.47 30.10
N LEU A 221 7.83 27.68 29.76
CA LEU A 221 9.21 28.07 29.56
C LEU A 221 9.64 28.92 30.74
N ALA A 222 10.60 28.42 31.52
CA ALA A 222 11.34 29.24 32.47
C ALA A 222 12.56 29.81 31.74
N LEU A 223 12.44 31.05 31.29
CA LEU A 223 13.46 31.80 30.55
C LEU A 223 14.52 32.32 31.52
N GLU A 224 15.78 32.25 31.12
CA GLU A 224 16.93 32.82 31.82
C GLU A 224 17.65 33.83 30.94
N ASP A 225 18.02 34.97 31.53
CA ASP A 225 18.65 36.12 30.85
C ASP A 225 17.87 36.52 29.59
N ALA A 226 16.60 36.90 29.77
CA ALA A 226 15.69 37.21 28.69
C ALA A 226 15.51 38.73 28.49
N ALA A 227 15.24 39.09 27.24
CA ALA A 227 14.96 40.43 26.80
C ALA A 227 13.73 40.42 25.89
N GLU A 228 12.78 41.31 26.17
CA GLU A 228 11.61 41.57 25.36
C GLU A 228 11.78 42.90 24.62
N TYR A 229 11.45 42.89 23.34
CA TYR A 229 11.50 44.03 22.44
C TYR A 229 10.11 44.26 21.85
N GLU A 230 9.56 45.45 22.05
CA GLU A 230 8.26 45.87 21.51
C GLU A 230 8.38 47.25 20.85
N MET A 231 7.76 47.43 19.70
CA MET A 231 7.73 48.71 18.98
C MET A 231 6.40 49.42 19.25
N ALA A 232 6.48 50.60 19.87
CA ALA A 232 5.31 51.44 20.11
C ALA A 232 4.88 52.19 18.84
N LYS A 233 3.62 52.63 18.81
CA LYS A 233 2.97 53.39 17.71
C LYS A 233 3.64 54.73 17.41
N ASP A 234 4.42 55.26 18.35
CA ASP A 234 5.22 56.48 18.18
C ASP A 234 6.61 56.21 17.56
N GLY A 235 6.91 54.96 17.21
CA GLY A 235 8.20 54.53 16.67
C GLY A 235 9.29 54.40 17.72
N THR A 236 8.96 54.46 19.01
CA THR A 236 9.92 54.21 20.10
C THR A 236 10.02 52.72 20.41
N ALA A 237 11.26 52.24 20.57
CA ALA A 237 11.54 50.87 21.00
C ALA A 237 11.46 50.78 22.53
N HIS A 238 10.68 49.83 23.03
CA HIS A 238 10.63 49.49 24.44
C HIS A 238 11.32 48.15 24.65
N ASP A 239 12.46 48.22 25.35
CA ASP A 239 13.30 47.08 25.64
C ASP A 239 13.22 46.79 27.14
N SER A 240 12.78 45.59 27.51
CA SER A 240 12.76 45.15 28.91
C SER A 240 13.57 43.89 29.09
N THR A 241 14.58 43.96 29.96
CA THR A 241 15.44 42.82 30.30
C THR A 241 15.07 42.26 31.67
N PHE A 242 14.95 40.94 31.78
CA PHE A 242 14.67 40.26 33.04
C PHE A 242 15.60 39.04 33.21
N PRO A 243 16.21 38.85 34.41
CA PRO A 243 17.08 37.70 34.67
C PRO A 243 16.36 36.35 34.61
N ARG A 244 15.08 36.32 35.02
CA ARG A 244 14.19 35.15 34.96
C ARG A 244 12.78 35.58 34.60
N GLY A 245 12.12 34.81 33.75
CA GLY A 245 10.71 35.02 33.40
C GLY A 245 10.04 33.72 33.01
N ASP A 246 8.76 33.60 33.32
CA ASP A 246 7.96 32.42 33.00
C ASP A 246 7.00 32.77 31.86
N GLN A 247 7.06 32.01 30.76
CA GLN A 247 6.17 32.17 29.62
C GLN A 247 5.52 30.83 29.27
N ALA A 248 4.21 30.82 29.09
CA ALA A 248 3.50 29.64 28.61
C ALA A 248 3.22 29.78 27.12
N LEU A 249 3.57 28.76 26.35
CA LEU A 249 3.18 28.61 24.96
C LEU A 249 2.08 27.54 24.89
N ASP A 250 0.87 27.97 24.56
CA ASP A 250 -0.21 27.03 24.29
C ASP A 250 0.07 26.38 22.92
N ALA A 251 0.22 25.06 22.89
CA ALA A 251 0.34 24.36 21.62
C ALA A 251 -1.01 24.43 20.91
N SER A 252 -1.01 24.54 19.58
CA SER A 252 -2.24 24.41 18.80
C SER A 252 -2.96 23.14 19.30
N PRO A 253 -4.25 23.21 19.71
CA PRO A 253 -4.98 22.00 20.02
C PRO A 253 -4.80 21.09 18.81
N PRO A 254 -4.41 19.81 19.00
CA PRO A 254 -4.15 18.91 17.89
C PRO A 254 -5.35 19.04 16.97
N GLN A 255 -5.14 19.62 15.79
CA GLN A 255 -6.25 19.93 14.89
C GLN A 255 -6.99 18.60 14.78
N PRO A 256 -8.26 18.50 15.24
CA PRO A 256 -8.98 17.26 15.17
C PRO A 256 -8.94 16.94 13.69
N SER A 257 -8.18 15.88 13.34
CA SER A 257 -7.93 15.57 11.96
C SER A 257 -9.30 15.59 11.29
N THR A 258 -9.47 16.45 10.29
CA THR A 258 -10.78 16.73 9.67
C THR A 258 -11.37 15.49 8.97
N THR A 259 -10.72 14.35 9.12
CA THR A 259 -11.17 13.03 8.73
C THR A 259 -11.73 12.35 9.98
N PRO A 260 -13.04 12.13 10.07
CA PRO A 260 -13.59 11.44 11.22
C PRO A 260 -12.98 10.03 11.31
N GLU A 261 -12.54 9.65 12.50
CA GLU A 261 -11.85 8.39 12.76
C GLU A 261 -12.80 7.17 12.76
N PHE A 262 -13.63 7.03 11.72
CA PHE A 262 -14.58 5.93 11.56
C PHE A 262 -13.95 4.54 11.71
N PRO A 263 -12.71 4.28 11.22
CA PRO A 263 -12.05 2.98 11.42
C PRO A 263 -11.82 2.63 12.91
N GLN A 264 -11.72 3.62 13.79
CA GLN A 264 -11.53 3.42 15.23
C GLN A 264 -12.83 3.09 15.98
N MET A 265 -13.97 3.55 15.47
CA MET A 265 -15.26 3.39 16.16
C MET A 265 -15.70 1.92 16.25
N ASN A 266 -16.32 1.55 17.37
CA ASN A 266 -16.95 0.25 17.50
C ASN A 266 -18.10 0.12 16.48
N THR A 267 -18.34 -1.08 15.94
CA THR A 267 -19.40 -1.33 14.96
C THR A 267 -20.80 -0.90 15.44
N ARG A 268 -21.09 -1.04 16.74
CA ARG A 268 -22.37 -0.56 17.32
C ARG A 268 -22.48 0.96 17.37
N GLN A 269 -21.38 1.67 17.63
CA GLN A 269 -21.34 3.13 17.63
C GLN A 269 -21.46 3.65 16.20
N LEU A 270 -20.77 3.02 15.26
CA LEU A 270 -20.83 3.33 13.84
C LEU A 270 -22.24 3.19 13.25
N ALA A 271 -22.99 2.15 13.67
CA ALA A 271 -24.37 1.95 13.23
C ALA A 271 -25.37 3.01 13.75
N ARG A 272 -25.06 3.67 14.86
CA ARG A 272 -25.90 4.73 15.47
C ARG A 272 -25.47 6.14 15.09
N TYR A 273 -24.37 6.28 14.34
CA TYR A 273 -23.83 7.58 13.96
C TYR A 273 -24.74 8.26 12.92
N ALA A 274 -25.19 9.47 13.23
CA ALA A 274 -26.10 10.28 12.41
C ALA A 274 -25.56 11.69 12.13
N GLY A 275 -24.22 11.84 12.09
CA GLY A 275 -23.57 13.13 11.81
C GLY A 275 -23.60 13.55 10.34
N PRO A 276 -23.07 14.74 10.01
CA PRO A 276 -23.02 15.26 8.63
C PRO A 276 -22.26 14.32 7.67
N ASP A 277 -21.26 13.59 8.17
CA ASP A 277 -20.46 12.62 7.42
C ASP A 277 -21.01 11.17 7.48
N TRP A 278 -22.32 11.00 7.63
CA TRP A 278 -22.97 9.69 7.75
C TRP A 278 -22.67 8.73 6.58
N ILE A 279 -22.32 9.24 5.40
CA ILE A 279 -21.98 8.44 4.23
C ILE A 279 -20.72 7.61 4.50
N GLU A 280 -19.64 8.22 4.98
CA GLU A 280 -18.39 7.53 5.32
C GLU A 280 -18.62 6.49 6.44
N ALA A 281 -19.39 6.86 7.47
CA ALA A 281 -19.74 5.93 8.55
C ALA A 281 -20.50 4.70 8.03
N ARG A 282 -21.45 4.88 7.11
CA ARG A 282 -22.19 3.78 6.50
C ARG A 282 -21.32 2.95 5.54
N VAL A 283 -20.44 3.58 4.77
CA VAL A 283 -19.48 2.88 3.91
C VAL A 283 -18.62 1.96 4.76
N GLU A 284 -18.02 2.48 5.82
CA GLU A 284 -17.20 1.71 6.74
C GLU A 284 -17.99 0.56 7.40
N LEU A 285 -19.25 0.79 7.79
CA LEU A 285 -20.10 -0.25 8.37
C LEU A 285 -20.31 -1.40 7.39
N HIS A 286 -20.73 -1.11 6.15
CA HIS A 286 -21.01 -2.13 5.15
C HIS A 286 -19.72 -2.82 4.70
N ARG A 287 -18.61 -2.07 4.62
CA ARG A 287 -17.27 -2.56 4.28
C ARG A 287 -16.82 -3.67 5.23
N ARG A 288 -17.05 -3.49 6.54
CA ARG A 288 -16.70 -4.50 7.56
C ARG A 288 -17.38 -5.85 7.37
N TYR A 289 -18.56 -5.87 6.74
CA TYR A 289 -19.33 -7.08 6.45
C TYR A 289 -19.10 -7.61 5.02
N ALA A 290 -18.98 -6.73 4.03
CA ALA A 290 -18.77 -7.10 2.63
C ALA A 290 -17.41 -7.79 2.42
N GLU A 291 -16.34 -7.26 3.00
CA GLU A 291 -14.98 -7.81 2.83
C GLU A 291 -14.84 -9.29 3.26
N PRO A 292 -15.38 -9.73 4.43
CA PRO A 292 -15.43 -11.15 4.75
C PRO A 292 -16.30 -11.98 3.81
N VAL A 293 -17.45 -11.45 3.37
CA VAL A 293 -18.38 -12.17 2.47
C VAL A 293 -17.73 -12.44 1.11
N ALA A 294 -16.84 -11.55 0.67
CA ALA A 294 -16.04 -11.69 -0.54
C ALA A 294 -15.31 -13.03 -0.62
N CYS A 295 -14.91 -13.61 0.53
CA CYS A 295 -14.32 -14.95 0.58
C CYS A 295 -15.21 -15.97 -0.15
N ILE A 296 -16.49 -16.05 0.20
CA ILE A 296 -17.41 -17.02 -0.39
C ILE A 296 -17.64 -16.69 -1.87
N MET A 297 -17.85 -15.41 -2.21
CA MET A 297 -18.15 -14.99 -3.58
C MET A 297 -16.98 -15.26 -4.53
N LEU A 298 -15.75 -14.96 -4.10
CA LEU A 298 -14.55 -15.27 -4.86
C LEU A 298 -14.29 -16.77 -4.94
N ALA A 299 -14.59 -17.55 -3.89
CA ALA A 299 -14.47 -19.01 -3.95
C ALA A 299 -15.44 -19.63 -4.98
N LEU A 300 -16.67 -19.11 -5.10
CA LEU A 300 -17.65 -19.59 -6.09
C LEU A 300 -17.15 -19.41 -7.53
N VAL A 301 -16.43 -18.32 -7.81
CA VAL A 301 -15.80 -18.09 -9.13
C VAL A 301 -14.47 -18.87 -9.25
N GLY A 302 -13.71 -18.98 -8.16
CA GLY A 302 -12.41 -19.65 -8.14
C GLY A 302 -12.51 -21.15 -8.42
N ILE A 303 -13.56 -21.84 -7.95
CA ILE A 303 -13.76 -23.28 -8.18
C ILE A 303 -13.80 -23.65 -9.68
N PRO A 304 -14.72 -23.10 -10.49
CA PRO A 304 -14.82 -23.46 -11.91
C PRO A 304 -13.60 -23.00 -12.70
N LEU A 305 -13.02 -21.84 -12.38
CA LEU A 305 -11.80 -21.34 -13.04
C LEU A 305 -10.58 -22.21 -12.71
N GLY A 306 -10.44 -22.64 -11.46
CA GLY A 306 -9.37 -23.54 -11.04
C GLY A 306 -9.42 -24.88 -11.77
N ILE A 307 -10.60 -25.47 -11.90
CA ILE A 307 -10.78 -26.74 -12.64
C ILE A 307 -10.57 -26.57 -14.15
N ALA A 308 -10.91 -25.41 -14.72
CA ALA A 308 -10.79 -25.13 -16.16
C ALA A 308 -9.34 -24.92 -16.63
N THR A 309 -8.41 -24.57 -15.73
CA THR A 309 -7.01 -24.26 -16.06
C THR A 309 -6.16 -25.53 -16.33
N ARG A 310 -6.53 -26.32 -17.35
CA ARG A 310 -5.89 -27.61 -17.69
C ARG A 310 -4.44 -27.53 -18.20
N LYS A 311 -3.99 -26.37 -18.70
CA LYS A 311 -2.68 -26.21 -19.40
C LYS A 311 -1.92 -24.93 -19.04
N GLY A 312 -2.42 -24.13 -18.09
CA GLY A 312 -1.67 -22.99 -17.59
C GLY A 312 -0.82 -23.47 -16.43
N GLY A 313 0.51 -23.26 -16.47
CA GLY A 313 1.36 -23.55 -15.31
C GLY A 313 0.89 -22.81 -14.04
N LYS A 314 1.48 -23.11 -12.87
CA LYS A 314 1.12 -22.47 -11.58
C LYS A 314 1.06 -20.93 -11.66
N SER A 315 1.85 -20.33 -12.54
CA SER A 315 1.87 -18.89 -12.82
C SER A 315 0.56 -18.37 -13.43
N ALA A 316 -0.09 -19.11 -14.34
CA ALA A 316 -1.35 -18.68 -14.96
C ALA A 316 -2.50 -18.56 -13.95
N ALA A 317 -2.54 -19.46 -12.96
CA ALA A 317 -3.48 -19.41 -11.85
C ALA A 317 -3.29 -18.14 -11.00
N TYR A 318 -2.03 -17.76 -10.75
CA TYR A 318 -1.71 -16.53 -10.00
C TYR A 318 -2.16 -15.26 -10.75
N ILE A 319 -1.90 -15.17 -12.07
CA ILE A 319 -2.36 -14.04 -12.90
C ILE A 319 -3.87 -13.90 -12.84
N LEU A 320 -4.57 -15.02 -13.02
CA LEU A 320 -6.02 -15.01 -13.02
C LEU A 320 -6.57 -14.63 -11.64
N ALA A 321 -5.91 -15.05 -10.56
CA ALA A 321 -6.25 -14.66 -9.20
C ALA A 321 -6.08 -13.15 -8.98
N VAL A 322 -4.91 -12.61 -9.38
CA VAL A 322 -4.62 -11.17 -9.29
C VAL A 322 -5.62 -10.40 -10.14
N PHE A 323 -5.83 -10.78 -11.40
CA PHE A 323 -6.80 -10.13 -12.27
C PHE A 323 -8.20 -10.11 -11.65
N LEU A 324 -8.69 -11.26 -11.19
CA LEU A 324 -10.05 -11.40 -10.69
C LEU A 324 -10.26 -10.69 -9.34
N ALA A 325 -9.37 -10.90 -8.35
CA ALA A 325 -9.49 -10.28 -7.04
C ALA A 325 -9.26 -8.76 -7.11
N PHE A 326 -8.35 -8.33 -7.97
CA PHE A 326 -7.89 -6.94 -7.94
C PHE A 326 -8.61 -6.05 -8.95
N PHE A 327 -8.60 -6.44 -10.22
CA PHE A 327 -9.21 -5.62 -11.28
C PHE A 327 -10.71 -5.80 -11.34
N CYS A 328 -11.23 -6.98 -11.06
CA CYS A 328 -12.67 -7.20 -11.11
C CYS A 328 -13.34 -6.91 -9.76
N TYR A 329 -12.79 -7.38 -8.63
CA TYR A 329 -13.42 -7.20 -7.32
C TYR A 329 -13.03 -5.87 -6.63
N HIS A 330 -11.74 -5.60 -6.36
CA HIS A 330 -11.36 -4.37 -5.64
C HIS A 330 -11.66 -3.08 -6.42
N LEU A 331 -11.39 -3.06 -7.72
CA LEU A 331 -11.68 -1.88 -8.56
C LEU A 331 -13.18 -1.57 -8.65
N SER A 332 -14.03 -2.60 -8.77
CA SER A 332 -15.49 -2.38 -8.77
C SER A 332 -15.96 -1.83 -7.42
N SER A 333 -15.49 -2.40 -6.30
CA SER A 333 -15.82 -1.90 -4.96
C SER A 333 -15.47 -0.42 -4.77
N ILE A 334 -14.27 -0.01 -5.16
CA ILE A 334 -13.82 1.38 -4.92
C ILE A 334 -14.49 2.37 -5.87
N THR A 335 -14.72 2.00 -7.13
CA THR A 335 -15.49 2.84 -8.06
C THR A 335 -16.92 3.06 -7.57
N LEU A 336 -17.59 2.00 -7.09
CA LEU A 336 -18.93 2.10 -6.51
C LEU A 336 -18.97 2.95 -5.23
N ILE A 337 -17.96 2.84 -4.35
CA ILE A 337 -17.82 3.72 -3.19
C ILE A 337 -17.67 5.18 -3.63
N GLY A 338 -16.85 5.45 -4.66
CA GLY A 338 -16.70 6.79 -5.24
C GLY A 338 -18.03 7.36 -5.76
N VAL A 339 -18.82 6.55 -6.45
CA VAL A 339 -20.17 6.94 -6.93
C VAL A 339 -21.14 7.15 -5.77
N ALA A 340 -21.07 6.34 -4.72
CA ALA A 340 -21.89 6.50 -3.52
C ALA A 340 -21.55 7.81 -2.76
N ARG A 341 -20.27 8.19 -2.72
CA ARG A 341 -19.81 9.48 -2.16
C ARG A 341 -20.39 10.68 -2.91
N GLN A 342 -20.61 10.55 -4.22
CA GLN A 342 -21.27 11.56 -5.06
C GLN A 342 -22.81 11.58 -4.91
N ARG A 343 -23.37 10.78 -3.99
CA ARG A 343 -24.83 10.62 -3.76
C ARG A 343 -25.62 10.10 -4.97
N ALA A 344 -24.95 9.58 -5.99
CA ALA A 344 -25.59 9.02 -7.18
C ALA A 344 -26.14 7.60 -6.95
N LEU A 345 -25.57 6.86 -5.99
CA LEU A 345 -26.03 5.51 -5.60
C LEU A 345 -26.21 5.40 -4.08
N PRO A 346 -27.23 4.66 -3.60
CA PRO A 346 -27.35 4.31 -2.19
C PRO A 346 -26.14 3.50 -1.71
N VAL A 347 -25.58 3.87 -0.55
CA VAL A 347 -24.40 3.21 0.05
C VAL A 347 -24.56 1.68 0.16
N PRO A 348 -25.69 1.11 0.61
CA PRO A 348 -25.82 -0.34 0.69
C PRO A 348 -25.72 -1.02 -0.68
N VAL A 349 -26.27 -0.42 -1.73
CA VAL A 349 -26.22 -1.00 -3.08
C VAL A 349 -24.78 -0.95 -3.60
N ALA A 350 -24.11 0.19 -3.47
CA ALA A 350 -22.73 0.35 -3.92
C ALA A 350 -21.77 -0.68 -3.29
N MET A 351 -21.96 -1.00 -2.01
CA MET A 351 -21.08 -1.91 -1.28
C MET A 351 -21.30 -3.39 -1.60
N TRP A 352 -22.55 -3.81 -1.81
CA TRP A 352 -22.90 -5.22 -2.01
C TRP A 352 -22.97 -5.64 -3.49
N LEU A 353 -23.02 -4.68 -4.41
CA LEU A 353 -23.11 -4.97 -5.85
C LEU A 353 -21.92 -5.79 -6.39
N PRO A 354 -20.65 -5.54 -6.01
CA PRO A 354 -19.53 -6.40 -6.41
C PRO A 354 -19.73 -7.84 -5.95
N ASP A 355 -20.04 -8.05 -4.67
CA ASP A 355 -20.28 -9.39 -4.10
C ASP A 355 -21.42 -10.11 -4.80
N ALA A 356 -22.53 -9.41 -5.06
CA ALA A 356 -23.67 -9.96 -5.78
C ALA A 356 -23.30 -10.36 -7.22
N ALA A 357 -22.57 -9.50 -7.95
CA ALA A 357 -22.13 -9.78 -9.31
C ALA A 357 -21.21 -11.02 -9.37
N PHE A 358 -20.26 -11.11 -8.45
CA PHE A 358 -19.36 -12.26 -8.32
C PHE A 358 -20.09 -13.54 -7.90
N GLY A 359 -21.04 -13.44 -6.97
CA GLY A 359 -21.87 -14.56 -6.56
C GLY A 359 -22.71 -15.10 -7.71
N ILE A 360 -23.38 -14.22 -8.46
CA ILE A 360 -24.17 -14.59 -9.65
C ILE A 360 -23.28 -15.23 -10.71
N ALA A 361 -22.15 -14.60 -11.03
CA ALA A 361 -21.19 -15.15 -12.00
C ALA A 361 -20.67 -16.53 -11.57
N GLY A 362 -20.33 -16.70 -10.29
CA GLY A 362 -19.86 -17.96 -9.71
C GLY A 362 -20.91 -19.07 -9.80
N ILE A 363 -22.17 -18.77 -9.46
CA ILE A 363 -23.29 -19.73 -9.58
C ILE A 363 -23.49 -20.14 -11.04
N ILE A 364 -23.50 -19.18 -11.98
CA ILE A 364 -23.65 -19.46 -13.41
C ILE A 364 -22.51 -20.38 -13.90
N LEU A 365 -21.27 -20.10 -13.51
CA LEU A 365 -20.11 -20.91 -13.89
C LEU A 365 -20.16 -22.32 -13.28
N LEU A 366 -20.59 -22.46 -12.02
CA LEU A 366 -20.74 -23.75 -11.36
C LEU A 366 -21.84 -24.61 -12.00
N ILE A 367 -22.96 -24.00 -12.42
CA ILE A 367 -24.02 -24.71 -13.14
C ILE A 367 -23.52 -25.20 -14.50
N ARG A 368 -22.73 -24.38 -15.21
CA ARG A 368 -22.16 -24.74 -16.53
C ARG A 368 -21.07 -25.79 -16.46
N MET A 369 -20.41 -25.98 -15.31
CA MET A 369 -19.25 -26.87 -15.15
C MET A 369 -19.51 -28.35 -15.52
N GLU A 370 -20.76 -28.83 -15.47
CA GLU A 370 -21.11 -30.23 -15.77
C GLU A 370 -21.75 -30.45 -17.14
N ARG A 371 -22.10 -29.41 -17.89
CA ARG A 371 -22.68 -29.57 -19.23
C ARG A 371 -21.54 -29.93 -20.21
N PRO A 372 -21.49 -31.16 -20.76
CA PRO A 372 -20.49 -31.50 -21.77
C PRO A 372 -20.85 -30.76 -23.06
N GLY A 373 -19.93 -29.95 -23.58
CA GLY A 373 -19.99 -29.45 -24.96
C GLY A 373 -20.33 -27.98 -25.19
N ASP A 374 -20.59 -27.16 -24.17
CA ASP A 374 -21.01 -25.77 -24.42
C ASP A 374 -19.84 -24.78 -24.33
N ARG A 375 -19.25 -24.50 -25.50
CA ARG A 375 -18.35 -23.39 -25.85
C ARG A 375 -17.60 -22.77 -24.67
N ASP A 376 -16.36 -23.22 -24.45
CA ASP A 376 -15.40 -22.57 -23.56
C ASP A 376 -15.38 -21.05 -23.84
N LEU A 377 -15.90 -20.23 -22.92
CA LEU A 377 -15.69 -18.77 -22.93
C LEU A 377 -14.20 -18.43 -23.04
N ILE A 378 -13.37 -19.26 -22.38
CA ILE A 378 -11.90 -19.22 -22.45
C ILE A 378 -11.38 -19.66 -23.82
N GLY A 379 -12.08 -20.56 -24.53
CA GLY A 379 -11.79 -20.99 -25.89
C GLY A 379 -12.10 -19.91 -26.92
N ALA A 380 -13.17 -19.15 -26.72
CA ALA A 380 -13.51 -17.97 -27.52
C ALA A 380 -12.53 -16.80 -27.27
N LEU A 381 -12.14 -16.56 -26.02
CA LEU A 381 -11.09 -15.59 -25.70
C LEU A 381 -9.73 -16.03 -26.27
N ARG A 382 -9.42 -17.32 -26.20
CA ARG A 382 -8.22 -17.90 -26.84
C ARG A 382 -8.27 -17.83 -28.35
N SER A 383 -9.43 -17.96 -29.00
CA SER A 383 -9.53 -17.83 -30.47
C SER A 383 -9.38 -16.39 -30.92
N LEU A 384 -9.87 -15.42 -30.14
CA LEU A 384 -9.62 -13.98 -30.34
C LEU A 384 -8.15 -13.62 -30.18
N VAL A 385 -7.47 -14.15 -29.15
CA VAL A 385 -6.03 -13.94 -28.95
C VAL A 385 -5.18 -14.74 -29.95
N ALA A 386 -5.63 -15.93 -30.36
CA ALA A 386 -4.97 -16.72 -31.41
C ALA A 386 -5.07 -16.05 -32.78
N ARG A 387 -6.14 -15.27 -33.03
CA ARG A 387 -6.26 -14.39 -34.20
C ARG A 387 -5.18 -13.30 -34.26
N TRP A 388 -4.55 -12.98 -33.13
CA TRP A 388 -3.46 -12.01 -33.02
C TRP A 388 -2.07 -12.66 -33.02
N LYS A 389 -1.96 -13.99 -32.98
CA LYS A 389 -0.66 -14.64 -33.23
C LYS A 389 -0.42 -14.65 -34.74
N PRO A 390 0.65 -14.02 -35.26
CA PRO A 390 1.00 -14.19 -36.66
C PRO A 390 1.19 -15.68 -36.91
N ALA A 391 0.56 -16.19 -37.97
CA ALA A 391 0.74 -17.55 -38.43
C ALA A 391 2.25 -17.79 -38.53
N ARG A 392 2.78 -18.72 -37.71
CA ARG A 392 4.17 -19.15 -37.82
C ARG A 392 4.33 -19.71 -39.23
N ARG A 393 4.84 -18.89 -40.16
CA ARG A 393 5.34 -19.36 -41.44
C ARG A 393 6.42 -20.39 -41.10
N HIS A 394 6.22 -21.62 -41.52
CA HIS A 394 7.30 -22.59 -41.60
C HIS A 394 8.35 -21.99 -42.53
N VAL A 395 9.38 -21.38 -41.95
CA VAL A 395 10.59 -21.02 -42.68
C VAL A 395 11.23 -22.35 -43.03
N ALA A 396 11.17 -22.71 -44.30
CA ALA A 396 11.91 -23.85 -44.84
C ALA A 396 13.37 -23.69 -44.42
N ALA A 397 13.94 -24.75 -43.85
CA ALA A 397 15.32 -24.76 -43.41
C ALA A 397 16.26 -24.60 -44.62
N SER A 398 16.59 -23.36 -44.97
CA SER A 398 17.69 -23.07 -45.88
C SER A 398 18.99 -23.34 -45.12
N GLY A 399 19.82 -24.23 -45.65
CA GLY A 399 21.15 -24.59 -45.14
C GLY A 399 22.14 -23.42 -45.21
N GLY A 400 21.93 -22.40 -44.39
CA GLY A 400 22.88 -21.32 -44.13
C GLY A 400 23.87 -21.74 -43.05
N THR A 401 25.14 -21.39 -43.26
CA THR A 401 26.25 -21.53 -42.32
C THR A 401 25.83 -21.08 -40.92
N ARG A 402 25.89 -22.02 -39.96
CA ARG A 402 25.54 -21.77 -38.55
C ARG A 402 26.60 -20.88 -37.92
N PHE A 403 26.27 -19.60 -37.71
CA PHE A 403 27.11 -18.70 -36.92
C PHE A 403 27.07 -19.11 -35.43
N PRO A 404 28.22 -19.25 -34.75
CA PRO A 404 28.30 -19.75 -33.36
C PRO A 404 27.72 -18.80 -32.30
N PHE A 405 27.28 -17.60 -32.71
CA PHE A 405 26.69 -16.57 -31.83
C PHE A 405 25.15 -16.54 -31.82
N LEU A 406 24.48 -17.34 -32.66
CA LEU A 406 23.01 -17.42 -32.63
C LEU A 406 22.56 -18.43 -31.56
N PRO A 407 21.58 -18.09 -30.71
CA PRO A 407 21.14 -18.97 -29.63
C PRO A 407 20.68 -20.30 -30.21
N GLN A 408 21.23 -21.40 -29.70
CA GLN A 408 20.83 -22.74 -30.12
C GLN A 408 19.39 -23.02 -29.67
N LEU A 409 18.79 -24.11 -30.16
CA LEU A 409 17.39 -24.44 -29.82
C LEU A 409 17.17 -24.53 -28.30
N ILE A 410 18.17 -25.07 -27.58
CA ILE A 410 18.16 -25.20 -26.11
C ILE A 410 18.28 -23.82 -25.45
N ASP A 411 19.20 -22.97 -25.94
CA ASP A 411 19.42 -21.63 -25.38
C ASP A 411 18.19 -20.76 -25.56
N THR A 412 17.57 -20.81 -26.74
CA THR A 412 16.32 -20.10 -27.04
C THR A 412 15.18 -20.62 -26.18
N TYR A 413 15.10 -21.93 -25.96
CA TYR A 413 14.07 -22.53 -25.10
C TYR A 413 14.21 -22.07 -23.64
N ILE A 414 15.42 -22.19 -23.07
CA ILE A 414 15.69 -21.78 -21.69
C ILE A 414 15.51 -20.26 -21.53
N LEU A 415 16.05 -19.47 -22.46
CA LEU A 415 15.95 -18.01 -22.43
C LEU A 415 14.50 -17.54 -22.57
N SER A 416 13.72 -18.10 -23.51
CA SER A 416 12.31 -17.74 -23.67
C SER A 416 11.47 -18.14 -22.44
N THR A 417 11.78 -19.27 -21.82
CA THR A 417 11.13 -19.71 -20.57
C THR A 417 11.48 -18.77 -19.42
N PHE A 418 12.75 -18.41 -19.26
CA PHE A 418 13.21 -17.44 -18.28
C PHE A 418 12.58 -16.06 -18.48
N LEU A 419 12.64 -15.51 -19.70
CA LEU A 419 12.06 -14.20 -20.03
C LEU A 419 10.55 -14.16 -19.80
N PHE A 420 9.84 -15.23 -20.16
CA PHE A 420 8.41 -15.34 -19.87
C PHE A 420 8.14 -15.28 -18.37
N HIS A 421 8.84 -16.07 -17.55
CA HIS A 421 8.66 -16.03 -16.10
C HIS A 421 9.08 -14.69 -15.49
N CYS A 422 10.13 -14.04 -16.00
CA CYS A 422 10.61 -12.73 -15.55
C CYS A 422 9.60 -11.64 -15.84
N LEU A 423 9.12 -11.54 -17.09
CA LEU A 423 8.08 -10.59 -17.46
C LEU A 423 6.81 -10.82 -16.65
N MET A 424 6.48 -12.09 -16.38
CA MET A 424 5.31 -12.42 -15.60
C MET A 424 5.38 -11.95 -14.14
N TRP A 425 6.50 -12.23 -13.46
CA TRP A 425 6.71 -11.77 -12.08
C TRP A 425 6.77 -10.25 -12.00
N LEU A 426 7.49 -9.61 -12.93
CA LEU A 426 7.60 -8.16 -13.01
C LEU A 426 6.23 -7.51 -13.21
N ALA A 427 5.47 -7.96 -14.20
CA ALA A 427 4.15 -7.43 -14.49
C ALA A 427 3.23 -7.57 -13.28
N SER A 428 3.29 -8.71 -12.58
CA SER A 428 2.45 -8.91 -11.39
C SER A 428 2.82 -7.97 -10.24
N LEU A 429 4.10 -7.80 -9.94
CA LEU A 429 4.57 -6.93 -8.85
C LEU A 429 4.30 -5.46 -9.16
N VAL A 430 4.68 -5.00 -10.36
CA VAL A 430 4.44 -3.62 -10.82
C VAL A 430 2.95 -3.30 -10.83
N CYS A 431 2.13 -4.19 -11.40
CA CYS A 431 0.68 -4.00 -11.45
C CYS A 431 0.06 -3.91 -10.07
N MET A 432 0.46 -4.79 -9.15
CA MET A 432 -0.02 -4.79 -7.78
C MET A 432 0.28 -3.44 -7.10
N THR A 433 1.49 -2.93 -7.27
CA THR A 433 1.91 -1.67 -6.66
C THR A 433 1.28 -0.43 -7.32
N LEU A 434 1.11 -0.42 -8.64
CA LEU A 434 0.46 0.69 -9.36
C LEU A 434 -0.96 0.91 -8.86
N VAL A 435 -1.71 -0.17 -8.70
CA VAL A 435 -3.10 -0.05 -8.27
C VAL A 435 -3.20 0.18 -6.76
N TYR A 436 -2.26 -0.31 -5.93
CA TYR A 436 -2.16 0.16 -4.55
C TYR A 436 -2.03 1.69 -4.49
N ASN A 437 -1.11 2.24 -5.28
CA ASN A 437 -0.92 3.69 -5.38
C ASN A 437 -2.17 4.40 -5.91
N PHE A 438 -2.82 3.85 -6.93
CA PHE A 438 -4.09 4.38 -7.42
C PHE A 438 -5.10 4.55 -6.27
N PHE A 439 -5.29 3.51 -5.47
CA PHE A 439 -6.26 3.53 -4.37
C PHE A 439 -5.83 4.35 -3.17
N GLU A 440 -4.53 4.42 -2.86
CA GLU A 440 -4.03 5.30 -1.80
C GLU A 440 -4.32 6.77 -2.12
N LEU A 441 -4.19 7.18 -3.38
CA LEU A 441 -4.39 8.57 -3.80
C LEU A 441 -5.85 8.92 -4.18
N VAL A 442 -6.76 7.94 -4.35
CA VAL A 442 -8.17 8.23 -4.69
C VAL A 442 -8.87 9.15 -3.67
N PRO A 443 -8.75 8.95 -2.34
CA PRO A 443 -9.36 9.86 -1.37
C PRO A 443 -8.91 11.31 -1.54
N ASP A 444 -7.62 11.53 -1.77
CA ASP A 444 -7.03 12.85 -1.96
C ASP A 444 -7.51 13.50 -3.27
N MET A 445 -7.62 12.72 -4.35
CA MET A 445 -8.17 13.21 -5.62
C MET A 445 -9.62 13.67 -5.52
N ILE A 446 -10.45 12.94 -4.75
CA ILE A 446 -11.85 13.31 -4.52
C ILE A 446 -11.91 14.61 -3.74
N ARG A 447 -11.07 14.75 -2.70
CA ARG A 447 -10.98 15.95 -1.87
C ARG A 447 -10.56 17.19 -2.68
N ASN A 448 -9.55 17.03 -3.53
CA ASN A 448 -8.94 18.11 -4.31
C ASN A 448 -9.55 18.29 -5.72
N ARG A 449 -10.63 17.56 -6.04
CA ARG A 449 -11.36 17.60 -7.34
C ARG A 449 -10.49 17.39 -8.58
N ILE A 450 -9.62 16.39 -8.55
CA ILE A 450 -8.65 16.14 -9.63
C ILE A 450 -9.20 15.12 -10.64
N THR A 451 -8.94 15.36 -11.93
CA THR A 451 -9.40 14.49 -13.02
C THR A 451 -8.70 13.13 -13.03
N LEU A 452 -9.45 12.05 -13.28
CA LEU A 452 -8.92 10.67 -13.45
C LEU A 452 -7.79 10.55 -14.49
N ALA A 453 -7.78 11.39 -15.53
CA ALA A 453 -6.71 11.40 -16.54
C ALA A 453 -5.33 11.73 -15.94
N LYS A 454 -5.27 12.64 -14.96
CA LYS A 454 -4.03 12.99 -14.26
C LYS A 454 -3.51 11.82 -13.42
N MET A 455 -4.41 11.03 -12.84
CA MET A 455 -4.03 9.81 -12.13
C MET A 455 -3.39 8.77 -13.04
N PHE A 456 -3.97 8.51 -14.22
CA PHE A 456 -3.33 7.59 -15.17
C PHE A 456 -1.97 8.10 -15.65
N THR A 457 -1.82 9.42 -15.79
CA THR A 457 -0.54 10.05 -16.10
C THR A 457 0.47 9.83 -14.97
N TYR A 458 0.06 10.03 -13.72
CA TYR A 458 0.86 9.72 -12.53
C TYR A 458 1.29 8.25 -12.51
N LEU A 459 0.35 7.31 -12.69
CA LEU A 459 0.65 5.88 -12.70
C LEU A 459 1.61 5.49 -13.84
N PHE A 460 1.48 6.13 -14.99
CA PHE A 460 2.38 5.91 -16.12
C PHE A 460 3.81 6.34 -15.76
N PHE A 461 3.98 7.52 -15.15
CA PHE A 461 5.30 8.01 -14.70
C PHE A 461 5.84 7.32 -13.44
N LEU A 462 4.98 6.64 -12.67
CA LEU A 462 5.38 5.77 -11.57
C LEU A 462 5.90 4.41 -12.05
N SER A 463 5.35 3.88 -13.14
CA SER A 463 5.73 2.57 -13.69
C SER A 463 7.24 2.33 -13.89
N PRO A 464 8.06 3.30 -14.35
CA PRO A 464 9.50 3.12 -14.56
C PRO A 464 10.23 2.87 -13.25
N SER A 465 9.90 3.63 -12.21
CA SER A 465 10.45 3.47 -10.87
C SER A 465 10.15 2.07 -10.32
N LEU A 466 8.90 1.62 -10.48
CA LEU A 466 8.50 0.28 -10.04
C LEU A 466 9.19 -0.83 -10.85
N ILE A 467 9.37 -0.65 -12.16
CA ILE A 467 10.10 -1.62 -12.99
C ILE A 467 11.55 -1.72 -12.49
N TYR A 468 12.21 -0.59 -12.24
CA TYR A 468 13.57 -0.56 -11.73
C TYR A 468 13.68 -1.29 -10.38
N GLN A 469 12.75 -1.01 -9.45
CA GLN A 469 12.73 -1.62 -8.12
C GLN A 469 12.44 -3.13 -8.15
N PHE A 470 11.49 -3.60 -8.98
CA PHE A 470 11.04 -4.99 -8.97
C PHE A 470 11.74 -5.90 -9.97
N LEU A 471 12.49 -5.39 -10.94
CA LEU A 471 13.17 -6.24 -11.93
C LEU A 471 14.19 -7.22 -11.30
N PRO A 472 15.07 -6.83 -10.36
CA PRO A 472 16.00 -7.77 -9.74
C PRO A 472 15.30 -8.91 -8.99
N ILE A 473 14.23 -8.59 -8.26
CA ILE A 473 13.39 -9.57 -7.55
C ILE A 473 12.71 -10.50 -8.55
N SER A 474 12.22 -9.96 -9.66
CA SER A 474 11.56 -10.73 -10.73
C SER A 474 12.51 -11.67 -11.45
N VAL A 475 13.76 -11.25 -11.69
CA VAL A 475 14.82 -12.10 -12.27
C VAL A 475 15.08 -13.30 -11.36
N LEU A 476 15.27 -13.07 -10.05
CA LEU A 476 15.49 -14.16 -9.09
C LEU A 476 14.34 -15.18 -9.10
N LEU A 477 13.10 -14.68 -9.03
CA LEU A 477 11.89 -15.51 -9.07
C LEU A 477 11.74 -16.24 -10.41
N ALA A 478 12.18 -15.63 -11.51
CA ALA A 478 12.15 -16.23 -12.84
C ALA A 478 13.17 -17.36 -13.00
N VAL A 479 14.39 -17.21 -12.46
CA VAL A 479 15.38 -18.29 -12.45
C VAL A 479 14.83 -19.49 -11.67
N LEU A 480 14.32 -19.25 -10.45
CA LEU A 480 13.74 -20.30 -9.62
C LEU A 480 12.52 -20.95 -10.28
N GLY A 481 11.64 -20.13 -10.87
CA GLY A 481 10.45 -20.60 -11.57
C GLY A 481 10.77 -21.44 -12.81
N ALA A 482 11.68 -20.95 -13.66
CA ALA A 482 12.07 -21.63 -14.90
C ALA A 482 12.73 -22.99 -14.60
N PHE A 483 13.77 -23.02 -13.78
CA PHE A 483 14.45 -24.28 -13.42
C PHE A 483 13.59 -25.18 -12.54
N GLY A 484 12.74 -24.62 -11.68
CA GLY A 484 11.81 -25.39 -10.86
C GLY A 484 10.76 -26.12 -11.69
N VAL A 485 10.17 -25.46 -12.69
CA VAL A 485 9.21 -26.10 -13.61
C VAL A 485 9.90 -27.14 -14.48
N MET A 486 11.06 -26.81 -15.09
CA MET A 486 11.84 -27.75 -15.89
C MET A 486 12.28 -28.98 -15.08
N SER A 487 12.64 -28.80 -13.80
CA SER A 487 12.98 -29.91 -12.91
C SER A 487 11.76 -30.76 -12.58
N LYS A 488 10.60 -30.15 -12.31
CA LYS A 488 9.36 -30.90 -12.03
C LYS A 488 8.91 -31.73 -13.24
N GLN A 489 9.13 -31.21 -14.45
CA GLN A 489 8.79 -31.89 -15.71
C GLN A 489 9.87 -32.88 -16.18
N ASN A 490 10.90 -33.16 -15.36
CA ASN A 490 12.04 -34.01 -15.71
C ASN A 490 12.84 -33.54 -16.94
N GLU A 491 12.68 -32.30 -17.38
CA GLU A 491 13.40 -31.74 -18.54
C GLU A 491 14.89 -31.58 -18.23
N VAL A 492 15.23 -31.16 -17.00
CA VAL A 492 16.64 -31.06 -16.56
C VAL A 492 17.32 -32.43 -16.58
N THR A 493 16.62 -33.47 -16.15
CA THR A 493 17.13 -34.86 -16.16
C THR A 493 17.34 -35.34 -17.59
N ALA A 494 16.39 -35.04 -18.50
CA ALA A 494 16.53 -35.36 -19.92
C ALA A 494 17.73 -34.64 -20.55
N PHE A 495 17.92 -33.34 -20.28
CA PHE A 495 19.08 -32.60 -20.77
C PHE A 495 20.41 -33.18 -20.28
N LYS A 496 20.50 -33.55 -18.99
CA LYS A 496 21.69 -34.21 -18.44
C LYS A 496 21.94 -35.59 -19.06
N ALA A 497 20.90 -36.37 -19.34
CA ALA A 497 21.02 -37.66 -20.02
C ALA A 497 21.52 -37.51 -21.47
N CYS A 498 21.19 -36.39 -22.13
CA CYS A 498 21.72 -36.03 -23.44
C CYS A 498 23.13 -35.40 -23.41
N GLY A 499 23.81 -35.41 -22.26
CA GLY A 499 25.17 -34.87 -22.10
C GLY A 499 25.25 -33.35 -22.00
N VAL A 500 24.14 -32.64 -21.77
CA VAL A 500 24.14 -31.18 -21.56
C VAL A 500 24.51 -30.90 -20.10
N SER A 501 25.60 -30.15 -19.89
CA SER A 501 26.01 -29.74 -18.55
C SER A 501 25.07 -28.68 -17.96
N LEU A 502 24.96 -28.64 -16.62
CA LEU A 502 24.18 -27.63 -15.91
C LEU A 502 24.70 -26.21 -16.17
N TYR A 503 26.03 -26.04 -16.28
CA TYR A 503 26.66 -24.76 -16.61
C TYR A 503 26.26 -24.23 -17.99
N ARG A 504 26.06 -25.12 -18.96
CA ARG A 504 25.56 -24.73 -20.28
C ARG A 504 24.09 -24.31 -20.22
N MET A 505 23.28 -24.99 -19.42
CA MET A 505 21.88 -24.60 -19.20
C MET A 505 21.73 -23.25 -18.48
N SER A 506 22.67 -22.90 -17.59
CA SER A 506 22.65 -21.62 -16.88
C SER A 506 23.18 -20.44 -17.71
N SER A 507 24.03 -20.69 -18.71
CA SER A 507 24.64 -19.64 -19.54
C SER A 507 23.63 -18.68 -20.20
N PRO A 508 22.55 -19.13 -20.86
CA PRO A 508 21.55 -18.23 -21.46
C PRO A 508 20.88 -17.32 -20.43
N VAL A 509 20.61 -17.86 -19.24
CA VAL A 509 19.99 -17.11 -18.13
C VAL A 509 20.96 -16.08 -17.56
N PHE A 510 22.24 -16.45 -17.45
CA PHE A 510 23.30 -15.54 -17.00
C PHE A 510 23.48 -14.38 -17.97
N VAL A 511 23.60 -14.67 -19.28
CA VAL A 511 23.69 -13.63 -20.32
C VAL A 511 22.46 -12.73 -20.31
N GLY A 512 21.25 -13.30 -20.20
CA GLY A 512 20.02 -12.52 -20.06
C GLY A 512 20.02 -11.61 -18.81
N SER A 513 20.53 -12.10 -17.69
CA SER A 513 20.64 -11.32 -16.44
C SER A 513 21.66 -10.18 -16.54
N VAL A 514 22.81 -10.42 -17.18
CA VAL A 514 23.82 -9.37 -17.45
C VAL A 514 23.23 -8.30 -18.36
N LEU A 515 22.50 -8.69 -19.42
CA LEU A 515 21.81 -7.75 -20.30
C LEU A 515 20.77 -6.91 -19.53
N PHE A 516 19.98 -7.52 -18.65
CA PHE A 516 19.06 -6.77 -17.79
C PHE A 516 19.78 -5.82 -16.83
N SER A 517 20.92 -6.20 -16.28
CA SER A 517 21.71 -5.34 -15.40
C SER A 517 22.24 -4.10 -16.13
N VAL A 518 22.79 -4.27 -17.34
CA VAL A 518 23.22 -3.14 -18.18
C VAL A 518 22.04 -2.26 -18.59
N ALA A 519 20.91 -2.89 -18.97
CA ALA A 519 19.69 -2.17 -19.32
C ALA A 519 19.13 -1.37 -18.14
N LEU A 520 19.14 -1.93 -16.92
CA LEU A 520 18.73 -1.23 -15.70
C LEU A 520 19.61 -0.03 -15.41
N PHE A 521 20.93 -0.17 -15.55
CA PHE A 521 21.86 0.93 -15.36
C PHE A 521 21.58 2.08 -16.33
N ALA A 522 21.38 1.78 -17.61
CA ALA A 522 21.00 2.78 -18.60
C ALA A 522 19.61 3.39 -18.31
N PHE A 523 18.65 2.57 -17.89
CA PHE A 523 17.29 3.02 -17.58
C PHE A 523 17.25 3.97 -16.38
N ASP A 524 18.01 3.66 -15.34
CA ASP A 524 18.17 4.49 -14.14
C ASP A 524 18.89 5.80 -14.44
N TYR A 525 19.90 5.77 -15.33
CA TYR A 525 20.63 7.00 -15.67
C TYR A 525 19.81 7.95 -16.56
N TYR A 526 19.11 7.43 -17.57
CA TYR A 526 18.48 8.27 -18.60
C TYR A 526 16.99 8.55 -18.38
N TYR A 527 16.23 7.62 -17.80
CA TYR A 527 14.76 7.69 -17.85
C TYR A 527 14.10 7.83 -16.48
N VAL A 528 14.52 7.02 -15.49
CA VAL A 528 13.93 7.01 -14.13
C VAL A 528 13.92 8.38 -13.45
N PRO A 529 15.00 9.21 -13.50
CA PRO A 529 15.04 10.47 -12.78
C PRO A 529 14.05 11.50 -13.35
N GLY A 530 13.86 11.52 -14.68
CA GLY A 530 12.89 12.38 -15.33
C GLY A 530 11.46 11.98 -14.97
N ALA A 531 11.16 10.68 -15.04
CA ALA A 531 9.86 10.15 -14.67
C ALA A 531 9.52 10.41 -13.19
N ASN A 532 10.50 10.25 -12.29
CA ASN A 532 10.31 10.51 -10.86
C ASN A 532 9.97 11.98 -10.57
N ARG A 533 10.64 12.94 -11.21
CA ARG A 533 10.28 14.37 -11.03
C ARG A 533 8.84 14.66 -11.43
N THR A 534 8.40 14.10 -12.56
CA THR A 534 7.01 14.28 -13.03
C THR A 534 6.01 13.57 -12.13
N GLN A 535 6.33 12.37 -11.64
CA GLN A 535 5.46 11.64 -10.70
C GLN A 535 5.30 12.41 -9.39
N ASP A 536 6.38 13.02 -8.86
CA ASP A 536 6.37 13.68 -7.57
C ASP A 536 5.60 14.99 -7.65
N ALA A 537 5.80 15.76 -8.74
CA ALA A 537 5.01 16.95 -9.01
C ALA A 537 3.51 16.65 -9.13
N LEU A 538 3.14 15.57 -9.82
CA LEU A 538 1.75 15.11 -9.91
C LEU A 538 1.21 14.63 -8.56
N ARG A 539 2.04 13.96 -7.75
CA ARG A 539 1.67 13.49 -6.41
C ARG A 539 1.39 14.66 -5.47
N ASP A 540 2.22 15.68 -5.50
CA ASP A 540 2.04 16.89 -4.70
C ASP A 540 0.76 17.63 -5.11
N GLU A 541 0.52 17.78 -6.42
CA GLU A 541 -0.75 18.32 -6.91
C GLU A 541 -1.94 17.48 -6.42
N ILE A 542 -1.84 16.15 -6.50
CA ILE A 542 -2.89 15.23 -6.01
C ILE A 542 -3.17 15.40 -4.53
N LYS A 543 -2.13 15.59 -3.72
CA LYS A 543 -2.24 15.80 -2.28
C LYS A 543 -2.59 17.23 -1.88
N GLY A 544 -2.67 18.16 -2.83
CA GLY A 544 -2.93 19.58 -2.56
C GLY A 544 -1.74 20.29 -1.89
N ARG A 545 -0.53 19.78 -2.10
CA ARG A 545 0.73 20.38 -1.62
C ARG A 545 1.29 21.31 -2.70
N ALA A 546 2.03 22.34 -2.29
CA ALA A 546 2.77 23.18 -3.23
C ALA A 546 3.81 22.34 -3.98
N THR A 547 3.89 22.50 -5.30
CA THR A 547 4.81 21.75 -6.16
C THR A 547 6.26 22.10 -5.81
N GLN A 548 7.06 21.11 -5.42
CA GLN A 548 8.46 21.35 -5.09
C GLN A 548 9.28 21.72 -6.34
N THR A 549 10.09 22.78 -6.25
CA THR A 549 10.96 23.21 -7.35
C THR A 549 12.30 22.46 -7.28
N TYR A 550 12.49 21.48 -8.16
CA TYR A 550 13.72 20.65 -8.20
C TYR A 550 14.91 21.30 -8.92
N LEU A 551 14.70 22.40 -9.64
CA LEU A 551 15.71 22.99 -10.52
C LEU A 551 16.71 23.90 -9.80
N ASN A 552 16.35 24.44 -8.62
CA ASN A 552 17.20 25.32 -7.83
C ASN A 552 17.14 24.92 -6.34
N PRO A 553 17.89 23.89 -5.92
CA PRO A 553 17.91 23.45 -4.52
C PRO A 553 18.27 24.57 -3.51
N ASN A 554 18.94 25.64 -3.97
CA ASN A 554 19.33 26.79 -3.16
C ASN A 554 18.28 27.89 -3.05
N ASN A 555 17.19 27.85 -3.82
CA ASN A 555 16.16 28.91 -3.84
C ASN A 555 14.80 28.32 -3.44
N LYS A 556 14.60 28.11 -2.14
CA LYS A 556 13.27 27.84 -1.58
C LYS A 556 12.53 29.17 -1.38
N TRP A 557 11.84 29.65 -2.42
CA TRP A 557 10.91 30.77 -2.26
C TRP A 557 9.49 30.21 -2.21
N ILE A 558 8.81 30.39 -1.07
CA ILE A 558 7.38 30.15 -0.92
C ILE A 558 6.69 31.49 -1.14
N TRP A 559 6.00 31.66 -2.26
CA TRP A 559 5.19 32.84 -2.50
C TRP A 559 3.78 32.57 -1.96
N GLY A 560 3.47 33.08 -0.78
CA GLY A 560 2.10 33.14 -0.28
C GLY A 560 1.36 34.29 -0.95
N THR A 561 0.39 34.00 -1.81
CA THR A 561 -0.58 35.01 -2.24
C THR A 561 -1.64 35.14 -1.16
N SER A 562 -1.57 36.21 -0.36
CA SER A 562 -2.70 36.64 0.46
C SER A 562 -3.78 37.19 -0.46
N THR A 563 -4.82 36.42 -0.74
CA THR A 563 -6.06 37.00 -1.26
C THR A 563 -6.76 37.69 -0.09
N SER A 564 -6.71 39.02 -0.14
CA SER A 564 -7.48 39.98 0.67
C SER A 564 -8.99 39.73 0.62
#